data_AF-A0A0N4VLB1-F1
#
_entry.id   AF-A0A0N4VLB1-F1
#
_cell.length_a   1.000
_cell.length_b   1.000
_cell.length_c   1.000
_cell.angle_alpha   90.00
_cell.angle_beta   90.00
_cell.angle_gamma   90.00
#
_symmetry.space_group_name_H-M   'P 1'
#
loop_
_entity.id
_entity.type
_entity.pdbx_description
1 polymer ?
#
loop_
_entity_poly.entity_id
_entity_poly.type
_entity_poly.pdbx_seq_one_letter_code
_entity_poly.pdbx_strand_id
1 'polypeptide(L)'
;MLLASTSVKRLISPAPARIRQEKRFFRSIRSVLAEFISNRFNFERVATLGPDLACLEWLMECGATKVEMSDGTVIKRISEMKSYIKNFGLNGRETVDASDSAISDSGFLYFRECYGIEELILNFCDYFGDEAIRILATGRTAYSLKNLEIVMNPCVSDVSIYWIVRMKKLRRIHMYFLPYISNPVAASRHLKLALPKCNVTFPSVGKVGFGYGTK
;
A
#
# COMPACT_ATOMS: atom_id res chain seq x y z
N MET A 1 20.44 49.16 44.23
CA MET A 1 21.72 48.50 43.93
C MET A 1 21.43 47.01 43.70
N LEU A 2 21.50 46.61 42.43
CA LEU A 2 21.58 45.28 41.79
C LEU A 2 21.27 43.97 42.57
N LEU A 3 20.16 43.34 42.16
CA LEU A 3 19.97 41.96 41.66
C LEU A 3 20.95 40.84 42.05
N ALA A 4 20.40 39.68 42.46
CA ALA A 4 20.62 38.40 41.76
C ALA A 4 19.59 37.33 42.18
N SER A 5 18.63 37.07 41.29
CA SER A 5 17.78 35.88 41.28
C SER A 5 18.58 34.71 40.71
N THR A 6 18.80 33.66 41.51
CA THR A 6 19.44 32.41 41.05
C THR A 6 18.42 31.56 40.30
N SER A 7 18.39 31.75 38.98
CA SER A 7 17.61 30.96 38.04
C SER A 7 18.24 29.57 37.85
N VAL A 8 17.49 28.52 38.19
CA VAL A 8 17.84 27.11 37.92
C VAL A 8 17.83 26.91 36.41
N LYS A 9 19.01 26.97 35.78
CA LYS A 9 19.21 26.56 34.39
C LYS A 9 19.02 25.05 34.30
N ARG A 10 17.84 24.60 33.86
CA ARG A 10 17.65 23.25 33.33
C ARG A 10 18.70 23.01 32.26
N LEU A 11 19.56 22.01 32.46
CA LEU A 11 20.36 21.39 31.42
C LEU A 11 19.39 20.75 30.42
N ILE A 12 19.01 21.51 29.40
CA ILE A 12 18.34 20.99 28.21
C ILE A 12 19.42 20.22 27.45
N SER A 13 19.36 18.90 27.52
CA SER A 13 20.11 18.05 26.58
C SER A 13 19.73 18.48 25.16
N PRO A 14 20.69 18.68 24.23
CA PRO A 14 20.32 18.96 22.86
C PRO A 14 19.46 17.79 22.35
N ALA A 15 18.27 18.10 21.85
CA ALA A 15 17.43 17.13 21.18
C ALA A 15 18.27 16.42 20.10
N PRO A 16 18.17 15.09 19.95
CA PRO A 16 18.93 14.39 18.93
C PRO A 16 18.61 15.05 17.59
N ALA A 17 19.65 15.37 16.81
CA ALA A 17 19.54 16.03 15.53
C ALA A 17 18.42 15.36 14.74
N ARG A 18 17.33 16.10 14.48
CA ARG A 18 16.33 15.69 13.50
C ARG A 18 17.09 15.55 12.21
N ILE A 19 17.38 14.31 11.81
CA ILE A 19 17.80 13.99 10.45
C ILE A 19 16.67 14.54 9.59
N ARG A 20 16.92 15.70 8.98
CA ARG A 20 16.10 16.23 7.90
C ARG A 20 16.36 15.27 6.75
N GLN A 21 15.61 14.17 6.73
CA GLN A 21 15.60 13.26 5.59
C GLN A 21 15.12 14.08 4.39
N GLU A 22 16.08 14.53 3.58
CA GLU A 22 15.78 15.16 2.31
C GLU A 22 15.01 14.14 1.48
N LYS A 23 13.72 14.42 1.27
CA LYS A 23 12.81 13.64 0.43
C LYS A 23 13.19 13.78 -1.05
N ARG A 24 14.30 13.19 -1.45
CA ARG A 24 14.67 13.00 -2.85
C ARG A 24 15.18 11.59 -3.04
N PHE A 25 14.24 10.65 -3.04
CA PHE A 25 14.46 9.36 -3.66
C PHE A 25 14.66 9.62 -5.15
N PHE A 26 15.87 9.42 -5.67
CA PHE A 26 16.05 9.29 -7.11
C PHE A 26 15.13 8.15 -7.54
N ARG A 27 14.06 8.45 -8.27
CA ARG A 27 13.20 7.42 -8.87
C ARG A 27 14.12 6.49 -9.67
N SER A 28 14.25 5.25 -9.24
CA SER A 28 15.05 4.26 -9.95
C SER A 28 14.56 4.18 -11.40
N ILE A 29 15.46 3.96 -12.36
CA ILE A 29 15.09 3.72 -13.76
C ILE A 29 14.02 2.63 -13.85
N ARG A 30 14.07 1.62 -12.99
CA ARG A 30 13.05 0.56 -12.91
C ARG A 30 11.66 1.09 -12.52
N SER A 31 11.61 2.01 -11.55
CA SER A 31 10.36 2.68 -11.15
C SER A 31 9.78 3.51 -12.28
N VAL A 32 10.64 4.24 -13.02
CA VAL A 32 10.23 5.03 -14.19
C VAL A 32 9.69 4.10 -15.28
N LEU A 33 10.39 3.02 -15.60
CA LEU A 33 9.94 2.05 -16.61
C LEU A 33 8.61 1.38 -16.21
N ALA A 34 8.44 1.00 -14.94
CA ALA A 34 7.18 0.46 -14.45
C ALA A 34 6.01 1.45 -14.63
N GLU A 35 6.24 2.74 -14.35
CA GLU A 35 5.25 3.81 -14.52
C GLU A 35 4.85 4.02 -15.99
N PHE A 36 5.82 3.97 -16.92
CA PHE A 36 5.58 4.25 -18.34
C PHE A 36 5.13 3.05 -19.18
N ILE A 37 5.29 1.81 -18.70
CA ILE A 37 4.88 0.60 -19.43
C ILE A 37 3.50 0.15 -18.94
N SER A 38 3.43 -0.59 -17.83
CA SER A 38 2.20 -1.27 -17.43
C SER A 38 1.28 -0.41 -16.56
N ASN A 39 1.79 0.61 -15.87
CA ASN A 39 0.99 1.39 -14.90
C ASN A 39 0.31 2.63 -15.47
N ARG A 40 0.35 2.85 -16.79
CA ARG A 40 -0.41 3.93 -17.41
C ARG A 40 -1.89 3.52 -17.44
N PHE A 41 -2.72 4.31 -16.77
CA PHE A 41 -4.16 4.09 -16.79
C PHE A 41 -4.75 4.33 -18.18
N ASN A 42 -5.46 3.34 -18.73
CA ASN A 42 -6.05 3.37 -20.06
C ASN A 42 -7.58 3.40 -19.96
N PHE A 43 -8.15 4.59 -20.12
CA PHE A 43 -9.59 4.82 -20.07
C PHE A 43 -10.37 4.02 -21.12
N GLU A 44 -9.86 3.94 -22.35
CA GLU A 44 -10.51 3.19 -23.44
C GLU A 44 -10.54 1.69 -23.15
N ARG A 45 -9.47 1.18 -22.54
CA ARG A 45 -9.40 -0.24 -22.17
C ARG A 45 -10.40 -0.58 -21.08
N VAL A 46 -10.52 0.29 -20.07
CA VAL A 46 -11.55 0.17 -19.02
C VAL A 46 -12.96 0.30 -19.58
N ALA A 47 -13.19 1.20 -20.53
CA ALA A 47 -14.50 1.34 -21.18
C ALA A 47 -14.87 0.09 -22.00
N THR A 48 -13.87 -0.57 -22.60
CA THR A 48 -14.06 -1.76 -23.43
C THR A 48 -14.26 -3.03 -22.61
N LEU A 49 -13.43 -3.25 -21.59
CA LEU A 49 -13.45 -4.49 -20.78
C LEU A 49 -14.35 -4.40 -19.54
N GLY A 50 -14.64 -3.18 -19.09
CA GLY A 50 -15.10 -2.94 -17.73
C GLY A 50 -13.93 -2.83 -16.74
N PRO A 51 -14.17 -2.24 -15.56
CA PRO A 51 -13.11 -1.92 -14.59
C PRO A 51 -12.42 -3.17 -14.03
N ASP A 52 -13.17 -4.20 -13.68
CA ASP A 52 -12.63 -5.39 -13.02
C ASP A 52 -11.74 -6.21 -13.97
N LEU A 53 -12.17 -6.47 -15.22
CA LEU A 53 -11.33 -7.16 -16.21
C LEU A 53 -10.09 -6.35 -16.61
N ALA A 54 -10.22 -5.03 -16.74
CA ALA A 54 -9.08 -4.16 -17.01
C ALA A 54 -8.09 -4.11 -15.82
N CYS A 55 -8.60 -4.17 -14.59
CA CYS A 55 -7.78 -4.28 -13.39
C CYS A 55 -7.03 -5.61 -13.33
N LEU A 56 -7.71 -6.73 -13.60
CA LEU A 56 -7.07 -8.03 -13.75
C LEU A 56 -5.97 -8.00 -14.81
N GLU A 57 -6.25 -7.43 -15.99
CA GLU A 57 -5.26 -7.31 -17.06
C GLU A 57 -4.00 -6.56 -16.60
N TRP A 58 -4.20 -5.37 -16.03
CA TRP A 58 -3.13 -4.55 -15.48
C TRP A 58 -2.31 -5.27 -14.40
N LEU A 59 -2.98 -5.95 -13.47
CA LEU A 59 -2.32 -6.68 -12.38
C LEU A 59 -1.39 -7.77 -12.92
N MET A 60 -1.87 -8.56 -13.87
CA MET A 60 -1.06 -9.62 -14.47
C MET A 60 0.09 -9.07 -15.32
N GLU A 61 -0.09 -7.93 -15.99
CA GLU A 61 0.98 -7.23 -16.72
C GLU A 61 2.03 -6.62 -15.78
N CYS A 62 1.67 -6.29 -14.55
CA CYS A 62 2.59 -5.81 -13.52
C CYS A 62 3.29 -6.93 -12.74
N GLY A 63 2.96 -8.20 -13.02
CA GLY A 63 3.57 -9.36 -12.38
C GLY A 63 2.89 -9.82 -11.10
N ALA A 64 1.57 -9.61 -10.95
CA ALA A 64 0.82 -10.16 -9.82
C ALA A 64 0.99 -11.69 -9.70
N THR A 65 1.21 -12.14 -8.47
CA THR A 65 1.46 -13.54 -8.16
C THR A 65 0.20 -14.39 -8.33
N LYS A 66 -0.94 -13.87 -7.90
CA LYS A 66 -2.23 -14.57 -7.96
C LYS A 66 -3.39 -13.57 -7.96
N VAL A 67 -4.38 -13.81 -8.81
CA VAL A 67 -5.72 -13.21 -8.69
C VAL A 67 -6.75 -14.32 -8.61
N GLU A 68 -7.55 -14.33 -7.57
CA GLU A 68 -8.66 -15.25 -7.39
C GLU A 68 -9.97 -14.51 -7.66
N MET A 69 -10.68 -15.00 -8.67
CA MET A 69 -11.91 -14.44 -9.19
C MET A 69 -13.13 -14.96 -8.42
N SER A 70 -14.26 -14.27 -8.60
CA SER A 70 -15.50 -14.55 -7.88
C SER A 70 -16.13 -15.93 -8.12
N ASP A 71 -15.85 -16.53 -9.27
CA ASP A 71 -16.29 -17.87 -9.65
C ASP A 71 -15.37 -18.98 -9.09
N GLY A 72 -14.34 -18.60 -8.32
CA GLY A 72 -13.31 -19.50 -7.80
C GLY A 72 -12.15 -19.74 -8.76
N THR A 73 -12.14 -19.12 -9.94
CA THR A 73 -11.03 -19.23 -10.89
C THR A 73 -9.79 -18.55 -10.30
N VAL A 74 -8.66 -19.26 -10.30
CA VAL A 74 -7.37 -18.73 -9.85
C VAL A 74 -6.47 -18.49 -11.05
N ILE A 75 -6.11 -17.22 -11.28
CA ILE A 75 -5.26 -16.76 -12.37
C ILE A 75 -3.87 -16.47 -11.81
N LYS A 76 -2.86 -17.13 -12.37
CA LYS A 76 -1.43 -16.95 -11.99
C LYS A 76 -0.56 -16.56 -13.18
N ARG A 77 -1.10 -16.63 -14.41
CA ARG A 77 -0.35 -16.38 -15.64
C ARG A 77 -1.14 -15.50 -16.62
N ILE A 78 -0.43 -14.73 -17.43
CA ILE A 78 -1.01 -13.90 -18.49
C ILE A 78 -1.81 -14.74 -19.51
N SER A 79 -1.39 -15.98 -19.79
CA SER A 79 -2.15 -16.86 -20.69
C SER A 79 -3.52 -17.25 -20.13
N GLU A 80 -3.59 -17.56 -18.83
CA GLU A 80 -4.83 -17.89 -18.12
C GLU A 80 -5.77 -16.68 -18.09
N MET A 81 -5.21 -15.50 -17.81
CA MET A 81 -5.91 -14.22 -17.88
C MET A 81 -6.51 -13.96 -19.28
N LYS A 82 -5.73 -14.12 -20.36
CA LYS A 82 -6.23 -13.93 -21.74
C LYS A 82 -7.39 -14.89 -22.05
N SER A 83 -7.28 -16.15 -21.62
CA SER A 83 -8.35 -17.12 -21.75
C SER A 83 -9.59 -16.73 -20.93
N TYR A 84 -9.40 -16.22 -19.73
CA TYR A 84 -10.49 -15.80 -18.84
C TYR A 84 -11.24 -14.57 -19.39
N ILE A 85 -10.53 -13.50 -19.78
CA ILE A 85 -11.11 -12.27 -20.35
C ILE A 85 -11.97 -12.58 -21.59
N LYS A 86 -11.56 -13.55 -22.42
CA LYS A 86 -12.30 -13.93 -23.62
C LYS A 86 -13.68 -14.54 -23.32
N ASN A 87 -13.86 -15.14 -22.14
CA ASN A 87 -14.97 -16.04 -21.86
C ASN A 87 -16.00 -15.51 -20.83
N PHE A 88 -15.79 -14.33 -20.22
CA PHE A 88 -16.56 -13.91 -19.05
C PHE A 88 -17.27 -12.55 -19.14
N GLY A 89 -18.46 -12.48 -18.53
CA GLY A 89 -19.10 -11.26 -18.04
C GLY A 89 -19.10 -11.29 -16.51
N LEU A 90 -18.61 -10.22 -15.86
CA LEU A 90 -18.23 -10.25 -14.44
C LEU A 90 -19.36 -9.84 -13.49
N ASN A 91 -19.47 -10.58 -12.38
CA ASN A 91 -20.01 -10.09 -11.11
C ASN A 91 -19.39 -10.82 -9.90
N GLY A 92 -18.59 -10.16 -9.06
CA GLY A 92 -18.32 -10.65 -7.70
C GLY A 92 -16.94 -10.39 -7.09
N ARG A 93 -16.68 -11.08 -5.97
CA ARG A 93 -15.59 -10.82 -5.01
C ARG A 93 -14.21 -11.31 -5.48
N GLU A 94 -13.15 -10.55 -5.21
CA GLU A 94 -11.79 -10.84 -5.68
C GLU A 94 -10.75 -10.78 -4.55
N THR A 95 -9.81 -11.73 -4.59
CA THR A 95 -8.60 -11.72 -3.75
C THR A 95 -7.38 -11.54 -4.64
N VAL A 96 -6.60 -10.50 -4.37
CA VAL A 96 -5.44 -10.12 -5.18
C VAL A 96 -4.18 -10.22 -4.35
N ASP A 97 -3.24 -11.04 -4.82
CA ASP A 97 -1.86 -11.09 -4.33
C ASP A 97 -0.94 -10.49 -5.40
N ALA A 98 -0.54 -9.24 -5.16
CA ALA A 98 0.37 -8.49 -6.00
C ALA A 98 1.77 -8.39 -5.37
N SER A 99 2.15 -9.37 -4.53
CA SER A 99 3.51 -9.42 -3.97
C SER A 99 4.56 -9.40 -5.09
N ASP A 100 5.64 -8.67 -4.87
CA ASP A 100 6.76 -8.44 -5.81
C ASP A 100 6.35 -7.81 -7.16
N SER A 101 5.13 -7.27 -7.26
CA SER A 101 4.65 -6.65 -8.49
C SER A 101 5.18 -5.24 -8.69
N ALA A 102 5.41 -4.87 -9.95
CA ALA A 102 5.89 -3.55 -10.35
C ALA A 102 4.74 -2.52 -10.44
N ILE A 103 3.87 -2.47 -9.43
CA ILE A 103 2.71 -1.54 -9.39
C ILE A 103 3.12 -0.16 -8.85
N SER A 104 2.62 0.91 -9.47
CA SER A 104 2.88 2.32 -9.07
C SER A 104 1.58 3.09 -8.86
N ASP A 105 1.68 4.28 -8.24
CA ASP A 105 0.52 5.12 -7.90
C ASP A 105 -0.46 5.35 -9.06
N SER A 106 0.03 5.57 -10.27
CA SER A 106 -0.81 5.78 -11.46
C SER A 106 -1.65 4.57 -11.82
N GLY A 107 -1.13 3.35 -11.62
CA GLY A 107 -1.82 2.10 -11.92
C GLY A 107 -3.00 1.85 -10.97
N PHE A 108 -2.95 2.36 -9.75
CA PHE A 108 -4.04 2.19 -8.77
C PHE A 108 -5.38 2.80 -9.23
N LEU A 109 -5.38 3.64 -10.26
CA LEU A 109 -6.62 4.08 -10.91
C LEU A 109 -7.46 2.91 -11.45
N TYR A 110 -6.85 1.79 -11.82
CA TYR A 110 -7.56 0.57 -12.22
C TYR A 110 -8.42 -0.02 -11.08
N PHE A 111 -7.98 0.13 -9.83
CA PHE A 111 -8.79 -0.30 -8.69
C PHE A 111 -10.01 0.61 -8.43
N ARG A 112 -9.96 1.87 -8.85
CA ARG A 112 -10.86 2.93 -8.37
C ARG A 112 -12.34 2.60 -8.53
N GLU A 113 -12.72 1.94 -9.62
CA GLU A 113 -14.12 1.57 -9.89
C GLU A 113 -14.44 0.10 -9.62
N CYS A 114 -13.47 -0.70 -9.15
CA CYS A 114 -13.69 -2.09 -8.76
C CYS A 114 -14.57 -2.17 -7.50
N TYR A 115 -15.56 -3.05 -7.52
CA TYR A 115 -16.49 -3.29 -6.39
C TYR A 115 -16.35 -4.70 -5.79
N GLY A 116 -15.57 -5.57 -6.43
CA GLY A 116 -15.35 -6.95 -6.03
C GLY A 116 -14.21 -7.16 -5.04
N ILE A 117 -13.21 -6.29 -5.03
CA ILE A 117 -11.96 -6.59 -4.33
C ILE A 117 -12.17 -6.55 -2.82
N GLU A 118 -12.01 -7.72 -2.18
CA GLU A 118 -12.15 -7.89 -0.73
C GLU A 118 -10.80 -8.01 -0.03
N GLU A 119 -9.77 -8.49 -0.73
CA GLU A 119 -8.44 -8.70 -0.18
C GLU A 119 -7.33 -8.25 -1.13
N LEU A 120 -6.40 -7.45 -0.59
CA LEU A 120 -5.22 -6.96 -1.29
C LEU A 120 -3.96 -7.25 -0.47
N ILE A 121 -3.04 -8.00 -1.06
CA ILE A 121 -1.70 -8.26 -0.53
C ILE A 121 -0.69 -7.53 -1.42
N LEU A 122 0.02 -6.56 -0.83
CA LEU A 122 0.90 -5.61 -1.50
C LEU A 122 2.30 -5.66 -0.88
N ASN A 123 2.91 -6.84 -0.88
CA ASN A 123 4.19 -7.08 -0.24
C ASN A 123 5.34 -6.86 -1.22
N PHE A 124 6.43 -6.23 -0.78
CA PHE A 124 7.62 -5.97 -1.62
C PHE A 124 7.32 -5.16 -2.89
N CYS A 125 6.26 -4.37 -2.88
CA CYS A 125 5.88 -3.49 -3.99
C CYS A 125 6.53 -2.12 -3.81
N ASP A 126 7.65 -1.86 -4.48
CA ASP A 126 8.50 -0.70 -4.18
C ASP A 126 8.02 0.64 -4.75
N TYR A 127 7.11 0.64 -5.71
CA TYR A 127 6.87 1.80 -6.59
C TYR A 127 5.59 2.60 -6.32
N PHE A 128 4.76 2.18 -5.36
CA PHE A 128 3.58 2.94 -4.93
C PHE A 128 3.81 3.59 -3.56
N GLY A 129 3.16 4.72 -3.30
CA GLY A 129 3.21 5.45 -2.05
C GLY A 129 1.83 5.87 -1.56
N ASP A 130 1.76 7.03 -0.90
CA ASP A 130 0.53 7.49 -0.23
C ASP A 130 -0.62 7.78 -1.22
N GLU A 131 -0.30 8.10 -2.46
CA GLU A 131 -1.28 8.42 -3.49
C GLU A 131 -2.08 7.19 -3.93
N ALA A 132 -1.44 6.03 -4.10
CA ALA A 132 -2.11 4.76 -4.30
C ALA A 132 -3.14 4.46 -3.18
N ILE A 133 -2.74 4.66 -1.92
CA ILE A 133 -3.64 4.45 -0.76
C ILE A 133 -4.80 5.45 -0.76
N ARG A 134 -4.55 6.71 -1.15
CA ARG A 134 -5.61 7.70 -1.35
C ARG A 134 -6.60 7.26 -2.42
N ILE A 135 -6.14 6.72 -3.55
CA ILE A 135 -7.00 6.25 -4.64
C ILE A 135 -7.89 5.11 -4.14
N LEU A 136 -7.34 4.11 -3.45
CA LEU A 136 -8.12 3.03 -2.84
C LEU A 136 -9.19 3.58 -1.88
N ALA A 137 -8.80 4.52 -1.01
CA ALA A 137 -9.67 5.07 0.02
C ALA A 137 -10.77 6.02 -0.50
N THR A 138 -10.63 6.52 -1.73
CA THR A 138 -11.58 7.45 -2.35
C THR A 138 -12.40 6.84 -3.48
N GLY A 139 -11.99 5.68 -3.99
CA GLY A 139 -12.73 4.90 -4.99
C GLY A 139 -13.80 3.99 -4.39
N ARG A 140 -14.41 3.18 -5.26
CA ARG A 140 -15.39 2.14 -4.92
C ARG A 140 -14.79 1.01 -4.09
N THR A 141 -13.50 0.73 -4.26
CA THR A 141 -12.76 -0.30 -3.52
C THR A 141 -12.88 -0.12 -2.00
N ALA A 142 -12.95 1.12 -1.52
CA ALA A 142 -13.13 1.43 -0.10
C ALA A 142 -14.40 0.81 0.53
N TYR A 143 -15.41 0.48 -0.30
CA TYR A 143 -16.67 -0.11 0.12
C TYR A 143 -16.70 -1.64 0.04
N SER A 144 -15.69 -2.27 -0.55
CA SER A 144 -15.57 -3.74 -0.65
C SER A 144 -14.38 -4.29 0.13
N LEU A 145 -13.27 -3.55 0.23
CA LEU A 145 -12.02 -4.03 0.81
C LEU A 145 -12.16 -4.35 2.31
N LYS A 146 -11.88 -5.60 2.65
CA LYS A 146 -11.92 -6.15 4.02
C LYS A 146 -10.53 -6.43 4.56
N ASN A 147 -9.61 -6.87 3.72
CA ASN A 147 -8.26 -7.28 4.11
C ASN A 147 -7.24 -6.48 3.29
N LEU A 148 -6.37 -5.75 3.98
CA LEU A 148 -5.26 -5.04 3.35
C LEU A 148 -3.95 -5.42 4.02
N GLU A 149 -2.99 -5.87 3.24
CA GLU A 149 -1.65 -6.20 3.69
C GLU A 149 -0.62 -5.39 2.90
N ILE A 150 0.25 -4.67 3.62
CA ILE A 150 1.34 -3.88 3.04
C ILE A 150 2.61 -4.17 3.82
N VAL A 151 3.56 -4.83 3.17
CA VAL A 151 4.82 -5.25 3.81
C VAL A 151 6.01 -4.79 2.96
N MET A 152 7.03 -4.27 3.64
CA MET A 152 8.30 -3.86 3.02
C MET A 152 8.12 -2.86 1.86
N ASN A 153 7.18 -1.93 1.99
CA ASN A 153 7.04 -0.84 1.03
C ASN A 153 7.87 0.39 1.51
N PRO A 154 8.80 0.90 0.69
CA PRO A 154 9.70 1.98 1.08
C PRO A 154 9.12 3.38 0.87
N CYS A 155 7.88 3.54 0.43
CA CYS A 155 7.31 4.82 -0.02
C CYS A 155 6.06 5.26 0.78
N VAL A 156 5.36 4.32 1.41
CA VAL A 156 4.18 4.55 2.26
C VAL A 156 4.60 5.24 3.56
N SER A 157 3.93 6.35 3.87
CA SER A 157 4.25 7.20 5.03
C SER A 157 3.06 7.36 5.99
N ASP A 158 3.24 8.17 7.03
CA ASP A 158 2.16 8.56 7.95
C ASP A 158 0.93 9.15 7.23
N VAL A 159 1.07 9.70 6.02
CA VAL A 159 -0.05 10.22 5.22
C VAL A 159 -1.03 9.12 4.82
N SER A 160 -0.53 7.91 4.51
CA SER A 160 -1.38 6.76 4.20
C SER A 160 -2.36 6.42 5.33
N ILE A 161 -1.96 6.62 6.59
CA ILE A 161 -2.82 6.36 7.76
C ILE A 161 -4.09 7.22 7.72
N TYR A 162 -3.97 8.48 7.31
CA TYR A 162 -5.12 9.40 7.15
C TYR A 162 -6.12 8.92 6.08
N TRP A 163 -5.65 8.23 5.05
CA TRP A 163 -6.52 7.66 4.03
C TRP A 163 -7.13 6.33 4.45
N ILE A 164 -6.35 5.47 5.09
CA ILE A 164 -6.79 4.14 5.54
C ILE A 164 -8.01 4.22 6.45
N VAL A 165 -8.08 5.21 7.35
CA VAL A 165 -9.23 5.37 8.25
C VAL A 165 -10.57 5.58 7.53
N ARG A 166 -10.57 5.91 6.23
CA ARG A 166 -11.79 6.07 5.42
C ARG A 166 -12.37 4.74 4.94
N MET A 167 -11.58 3.67 4.89
CA MET A 167 -12.00 2.35 4.42
C MET A 167 -12.73 1.58 5.54
N LYS A 168 -13.98 2.00 5.85
CA LYS A 168 -14.76 1.49 7.00
C LYS A 168 -15.15 0.01 6.92
N LYS A 169 -14.96 -0.62 5.76
CA LYS A 169 -15.24 -2.05 5.54
C LYS A 169 -14.07 -2.94 5.94
N LEU A 170 -12.88 -2.38 6.17
CA LEU A 170 -11.73 -3.13 6.65
C LEU A 170 -12.05 -3.91 7.94
N ARG A 171 -11.56 -5.15 7.94
CA ARG A 171 -11.64 -6.15 9.01
C ARG A 171 -10.26 -6.62 9.43
N ARG A 172 -9.29 -6.61 8.52
CA ARG A 172 -7.88 -6.82 8.81
C ARG A 172 -7.04 -5.76 8.09
N ILE A 173 -6.09 -5.19 8.81
CA ILE A 173 -4.95 -4.52 8.21
C ILE A 173 -3.66 -5.06 8.81
N HIS A 174 -2.74 -5.47 7.94
CA HIS A 174 -1.39 -5.87 8.31
C HIS A 174 -0.38 -4.94 7.66
N MET A 175 0.45 -4.32 8.51
CA MET A 175 1.55 -3.47 8.08
C MET A 175 2.83 -4.01 8.69
N TYR A 176 3.89 -4.12 7.90
CA TYR A 176 5.19 -4.53 8.42
C TYR A 176 6.33 -3.87 7.65
N PHE A 177 7.34 -3.42 8.37
CA PHE A 177 8.53 -2.78 7.79
C PHE A 177 8.19 -1.62 6.82
N LEU A 178 7.54 -0.57 7.34
CA LEU A 178 7.22 0.65 6.57
C LEU A 178 8.05 1.82 7.12
N PRO A 179 9.24 2.11 6.54
CA PRO A 179 10.26 2.96 7.15
C PRO A 179 9.85 4.43 7.30
N TYR A 180 8.86 4.90 6.53
CA TYR A 180 8.36 6.27 6.61
C TYR A 180 7.09 6.43 7.46
N ILE A 181 6.68 5.38 8.18
CA ILE A 181 5.72 5.54 9.27
C ILE A 181 6.50 5.80 10.56
N SER A 182 6.50 7.07 10.97
CA SER A 182 7.38 7.57 12.04
C SER A 182 7.08 6.95 13.41
N ASN A 183 5.81 6.59 13.66
CA ASN A 183 5.39 5.98 14.92
C ASN A 183 4.35 4.87 14.68
N PRO A 184 4.79 3.62 14.44
CA PRO A 184 3.91 2.47 14.22
C PRO A 184 2.89 2.21 15.34
N VAL A 185 3.28 2.48 16.59
CA VAL A 185 2.41 2.28 17.76
C VAL A 185 1.27 3.31 17.78
N ALA A 186 1.59 4.59 17.55
CA ALA A 186 0.60 5.64 17.46
C ALA A 186 -0.32 5.47 16.24
N ALA A 187 0.25 5.11 15.08
CA ALA A 187 -0.51 4.78 13.87
C ALA A 187 -1.50 3.63 14.13
N SER A 188 -1.03 2.54 14.76
CA SER A 188 -1.88 1.40 15.12
C SER A 188 -3.01 1.79 16.06
N ARG A 189 -2.72 2.62 17.08
CA ARG A 189 -3.73 3.12 18.02
C ARG A 189 -4.78 3.98 17.29
N HIS A 190 -4.34 4.87 16.42
CA HIS A 190 -5.22 5.74 15.64
C HIS A 190 -6.15 4.92 14.74
N LEU A 191 -5.61 3.93 14.02
CA LEU A 191 -6.40 3.01 13.20
C LEU A 191 -7.42 2.23 14.03
N LYS A 192 -7.04 1.69 15.20
CA LYS A 192 -7.96 0.95 16.08
C LYS A 192 -9.12 1.83 16.57
N LEU A 193 -8.86 3.09 16.89
CA LEU A 193 -9.91 4.04 17.29
C LEU A 193 -10.85 4.37 16.12
N ALA A 194 -10.31 4.59 14.92
CA ALA A 194 -11.09 4.99 13.75
C ALA A 194 -11.81 3.81 13.04
N LEU A 195 -11.30 2.59 13.21
CA LEU A 195 -11.78 1.35 12.61
C LEU A 195 -11.94 0.26 13.71
N PRO A 196 -12.90 0.40 14.64
CA PRO A 196 -13.01 -0.48 15.82
C PRO A 196 -13.33 -1.94 15.48
N LYS A 197 -13.82 -2.22 14.25
CA LYS A 197 -14.10 -3.57 13.75
C LYS A 197 -12.93 -4.18 12.96
N CYS A 198 -11.80 -3.47 12.87
CA CYS A 198 -10.63 -3.89 12.11
C CYS A 198 -9.54 -4.40 13.07
N ASN A 199 -9.06 -5.61 12.81
CA ASN A 199 -7.87 -6.14 13.46
C ASN A 199 -6.63 -5.47 12.83
N VAL A 200 -5.99 -4.58 13.60
CA VAL A 200 -4.81 -3.82 13.18
C VAL A 200 -3.56 -4.48 13.74
N THR A 201 -2.66 -4.91 12.85
CA THR A 201 -1.36 -5.46 13.19
C THR A 201 -0.24 -4.64 12.58
N PHE A 202 0.70 -4.20 13.42
CA PHE A 202 1.92 -3.53 12.98
C PHE A 202 3.08 -3.96 13.90
N PRO A 203 3.66 -5.14 13.66
CA PRO A 203 4.74 -5.66 14.50
C PRO A 203 5.96 -4.75 14.50
N SER A 204 6.68 -4.72 15.62
CA SER A 204 8.00 -4.09 15.67
C SER A 204 8.96 -4.83 14.74
N VAL A 205 9.80 -4.08 14.02
CA VAL A 205 10.90 -4.68 13.26
C VAL A 205 11.83 -5.38 14.23
N GLY A 206 12.00 -6.70 14.08
CA GLY A 206 12.99 -7.43 14.87
C GLY A 206 14.40 -6.86 14.64
N LYS A 207 15.35 -7.08 15.56
CA LYS A 207 16.77 -6.84 15.26
C LYS A 207 17.18 -7.80 14.13
N VAL A 208 17.13 -7.34 12.88
CA VAL A 208 17.73 -8.05 11.75
C VAL A 208 19.23 -7.78 11.84
N GLY A 209 19.99 -8.73 12.40
CA GLY A 209 21.44 -8.65 12.31
C GLY A 209 21.85 -8.73 10.84
N PHE A 210 22.75 -7.85 10.41
CA PHE A 210 23.24 -7.81 9.02
C PHE A 210 24.11 -9.03 8.63
N GLY A 211 24.14 -10.09 9.42
CA GLY A 211 25.05 -11.24 9.23
C GLY A 211 26.53 -10.93 9.50
N TYR A 212 26.91 -9.66 9.68
CA TYR A 212 28.25 -9.25 10.12
C TYR A 212 28.39 -9.41 11.64
N GLY A 213 28.24 -10.64 12.14
CA GLY A 213 28.78 -10.99 13.45
C GLY A 213 30.29 -11.04 13.32
N THR A 214 31.00 -10.16 14.01
CA THR A 214 32.44 -10.30 14.22
C THR A 214 32.69 -11.66 14.87
N LYS A 215 33.48 -12.50 14.20
CA LYS A 215 34.10 -13.67 14.83
C LYS A 215 35.01 -13.24 15.97
#